data_AF-A0A367AV48-F1
#
_entry.id   AF-A0A367AV48-F1
#
_cell.length_a   1.000
_cell.length_b   1.000
_cell.length_c   1.000
_cell.angle_alpha   90.00
_cell.angle_beta   90.00
_cell.angle_gamma   90.00
#
_symmetry.space_group_name_H-M   'P 1'
#
loop_
_entity.id
_entity.type
_entity.pdbx_description
1 polymer ?
#
loop_
_entity_poly.entity_id
_entity_poly.type
_entity_poly.pdbx_seq_one_letter_code
_entity_poly.pdbx_strand_id
1 'polypeptide(L)'
;MSDLPATDPAADALAHLVAEIDRSVAELERARHRAERLLHERGTGRPWLDVVTAESRPLVVESVSAVLAGLAGAGHGWRREQALALQREAVSINRIAALFGVTRQRISALLKE
;
A
#
# COMPACT_ATOMS: atom_id res chain seq x y z
N MET A 1 -34.05 6.62 -19.58
CA MET A 1 -33.35 7.18 -18.40
C MET A 1 -32.94 6.02 -17.52
N SER A 2 -31.85 5.34 -17.88
CA SER A 2 -31.26 4.30 -17.03
C SER A 2 -30.49 5.00 -15.92
N ASP A 3 -30.86 4.69 -14.68
CA ASP A 3 -30.07 5.00 -13.48
C ASP A 3 -28.63 4.51 -13.71
N LEU A 4 -27.70 5.46 -13.81
CA LEU A 4 -26.28 5.15 -13.67
C LEU A 4 -26.10 4.61 -12.24
N PRO A 5 -25.38 3.49 -12.04
CA PRO A 5 -25.15 3.01 -10.68
C PRO A 5 -24.49 4.14 -9.88
N ALA A 6 -25.06 4.44 -8.72
CA ALA A 6 -24.44 5.31 -7.73
C ALA A 6 -23.00 4.85 -7.51
N THR A 7 -22.05 5.79 -7.47
CA THR A 7 -20.64 5.57 -7.16
C THR A 7 -20.49 4.48 -6.09
N ASP A 8 -19.71 3.42 -6.35
CA ASP A 8 -19.41 2.36 -5.40
C ASP A 8 -18.05 2.65 -4.74
N PRO A 9 -18.03 3.27 -3.54
CA PRO A 9 -16.77 3.72 -2.93
C PRO A 9 -15.85 2.55 -2.57
N ALA A 10 -16.42 1.36 -2.34
CA ALA A 10 -15.64 0.16 -2.07
C ALA A 10 -14.93 -0.32 -3.34
N ALA A 11 -15.63 -0.36 -4.48
CA ALA A 11 -15.01 -0.68 -5.76
C ALA A 11 -13.91 0.33 -6.13
N ASP A 12 -14.16 1.63 -5.92
CA ASP A 12 -13.18 2.69 -6.19
C ASP A 12 -11.94 2.58 -5.29
N ALA A 13 -12.13 2.33 -3.99
CA ALA A 13 -11.03 2.14 -3.06
C ALA A 13 -10.21 0.87 -3.37
N LEU A 14 -10.86 -0.20 -3.80
CA LEU A 14 -10.18 -1.42 -4.23
C LEU A 14 -9.38 -1.20 -5.52
N ALA A 15 -9.97 -0.50 -6.51
CA ALA A 15 -9.27 -0.13 -7.74
C ALA A 15 -8.06 0.77 -7.46
N HIS A 16 -8.18 1.71 -6.53
CA HIS A 16 -7.07 2.54 -6.09
C HIS A 16 -5.96 1.71 -5.43
N LEU A 17 -6.30 0.75 -4.57
CA LEU A 17 -5.33 -0.18 -3.98
C LEU A 17 -4.61 -1.00 -5.06
N VAL A 18 -5.33 -1.53 -6.06
CA VAL A 18 -4.72 -2.24 -7.19
C VAL A 18 -3.73 -1.34 -7.93
N ALA A 19 -4.12 -0.12 -8.26
CA ALA A 19 -3.23 0.84 -8.94
C ALA A 19 -2.00 1.24 -8.09
N GLU A 20 -2.13 1.31 -6.76
CA GLU A 20 -0.99 1.54 -5.87
C GLU A 20 -0.06 0.32 -5.80
N ILE A 21 -0.60 -0.90 -5.83
CA ILE A 21 0.19 -2.14 -5.91
C ILE A 21 1.01 -2.15 -7.21
N ASP A 22 0.40 -1.84 -8.36
CA ASP A 22 1.10 -1.82 -9.65
C ASP A 22 2.23 -0.78 -9.66
N ARG A 23 1.97 0.43 -9.15
CA ARG A 23 2.99 1.46 -8.97
C ARG A 23 4.10 0.99 -8.03
N SER A 24 3.74 0.34 -6.93
CA SER A 24 4.69 -0.18 -5.95
C SER A 24 5.60 -1.25 -6.55
N VAL A 25 5.06 -2.17 -7.36
CA VAL A 25 5.85 -3.17 -8.09
C VAL A 25 6.87 -2.47 -8.99
N ALA A 26 6.44 -1.51 -9.81
CA ALA A 26 7.34 -0.78 -10.72
C ALA A 26 8.42 0.02 -9.98
N GLU A 27 8.12 0.60 -8.82
CA GLU A 27 9.13 1.28 -7.99
C GLU A 27 10.11 0.29 -7.33
N LEU A 28 9.61 -0.84 -6.79
CA LEU A 28 10.45 -1.86 -6.19
C LEU A 28 11.36 -2.56 -7.22
N GLU A 29 10.90 -2.76 -8.44
CA GLU A 29 11.74 -3.25 -9.54
C GLU A 29 12.90 -2.29 -9.83
N ARG A 30 12.65 -0.98 -9.88
CA ARG A 30 13.70 0.03 -10.04
C ARG A 30 14.67 0.05 -8.86
N ALA A 31 14.14 -0.03 -7.64
CA ALA A 31 14.94 -0.11 -6.42
C ALA A 31 15.83 -1.37 -6.40
N ARG A 32 15.30 -2.52 -6.86
CA ARG A 32 16.04 -3.78 -6.99
C ARG A 32 17.22 -3.64 -7.95
N HIS A 33 16.99 -3.12 -9.15
CA HIS A 33 18.08 -2.89 -10.13
C HIS A 33 19.15 -1.95 -9.56
N ARG A 34 18.75 -0.91 -8.83
CA ARG A 34 19.70 -0.01 -8.17
C ARG A 34 20.49 -0.72 -7.08
N ALA A 35 19.86 -1.53 -6.23
CA ALA A 35 20.53 -2.31 -5.20
C ALA A 35 21.57 -3.28 -5.80
N GLU A 36 21.25 -3.92 -6.93
CA GLU A 36 22.19 -4.80 -7.65
C GLU A 36 23.44 -4.03 -8.14
N ARG A 37 23.27 -2.78 -8.59
CA ARG A 37 24.41 -1.92 -8.96
C ARG A 37 25.28 -1.57 -7.75
N LEU A 38 24.67 -1.23 -6.61
CA LEU A 38 25.42 -0.96 -5.38
C LEU A 38 26.22 -2.19 -4.93
N LEU A 39 25.65 -3.40 -5.05
CA LEU A 39 26.35 -4.65 -4.78
C LEU A 39 27.53 -4.86 -5.74
N HIS A 40 27.35 -4.56 -7.03
CA HIS A 40 28.44 -4.63 -8.01
C HIS A 40 29.58 -3.67 -7.67
N GLU A 41 29.28 -2.41 -7.36
CA GLU A 41 30.28 -1.40 -6.95
C GLU A 41 30.99 -1.80 -5.65
N ARG A 42 30.27 -2.38 -4.70
CA ARG A 42 30.89 -2.92 -3.48
C ARG A 42 31.83 -4.09 -3.80
N GLY A 43 31.47 -4.93 -4.76
CA GLY A 43 32.28 -6.06 -5.24
C GLY A 43 33.64 -5.63 -5.81
N THR A 44 33.79 -4.38 -6.26
CA THR A 44 35.08 -3.84 -6.72
C THR A 44 35.97 -3.34 -5.56
N GLY A 45 35.58 -3.58 -4.31
CA GLY A 45 36.32 -3.18 -3.11
C GLY A 45 36.04 -1.76 -2.62
N ARG A 46 35.14 -1.00 -3.26
CA ARG A 46 34.81 0.37 -2.86
C ARG A 46 34.19 0.43 -1.45
N PRO A 47 34.58 1.38 -0.59
CA PRO A 47 33.94 1.59 0.71
C PRO A 47 32.44 1.90 0.58
N TRP A 48 31.63 1.48 1.55
CA TRP A 48 30.19 1.74 1.53
C TRP A 48 29.84 3.22 1.45
N LEU A 49 30.58 4.08 2.17
CA LEU A 49 30.36 5.52 2.14
C LEU A 49 30.42 6.07 0.71
N ASP A 50 31.41 5.65 -0.08
CA ASP A 50 31.56 6.10 -1.46
C ASP A 50 30.49 5.52 -2.38
N VAL A 51 30.10 4.26 -2.17
CA VAL A 51 29.05 3.58 -2.95
C VAL A 51 27.70 4.25 -2.75
N VAL A 52 27.28 4.48 -1.50
CA VAL A 52 25.97 5.08 -1.21
C VAL A 52 25.95 6.59 -1.47
N THR A 53 27.09 7.28 -1.38
CA THR A 53 27.16 8.71 -1.73
C THR A 53 27.07 8.92 -3.25
N ALA A 54 27.57 7.99 -4.05
CA ALA A 54 27.47 8.03 -5.51
C ALA A 54 26.11 7.54 -6.04
N GLU A 55 25.24 7.02 -5.17
CA GLU A 55 23.92 6.52 -5.55
C GLU A 55 23.05 7.63 -6.15
N SER A 56 22.53 7.40 -7.34
CA SER A 56 21.60 8.33 -7.98
C SER A 56 20.21 8.25 -7.33
N ARG A 57 19.62 9.40 -7.02
CA ARG A 57 18.28 9.52 -6.43
C ARG A 57 17.17 8.95 -7.34
N PRO A 58 16.03 8.52 -6.77
CA PRO A 58 15.80 8.29 -5.33
C PRO A 58 16.67 7.13 -4.83
N LEU A 59 17.11 7.20 -3.58
CA LEU A 59 17.87 6.10 -2.97
C LEU A 59 16.98 4.85 -2.89
N VAL A 60 17.59 3.66 -2.83
CA VAL A 60 16.87 2.39 -2.60
C VAL A 60 16.02 2.50 -1.33
N VAL A 61 16.59 3.05 -0.24
CA VAL A 61 15.87 3.20 1.03
C VAL A 61 14.68 4.16 0.93
N GLU A 62 14.82 5.24 0.16
CA GLU A 62 13.73 6.20 -0.06
C GLU A 62 12.61 5.57 -0.88
N SER A 63 12.96 4.78 -1.89
CA SER A 63 12.01 4.07 -2.75
C SER A 63 11.20 3.05 -1.92
N VAL A 64 11.87 2.28 -1.05
CA VAL A 64 11.20 1.33 -0.15
C VAL A 64 10.29 2.06 0.84
N SER A 65 10.75 3.14 1.46
CA SER A 65 9.93 3.94 2.38
C SER A 65 8.70 4.54 1.70
N ALA A 66 8.84 5.05 0.47
CA ALA A 66 7.74 5.60 -0.30
C ALA A 66 6.69 4.53 -0.63
N VAL A 67 7.12 3.34 -1.07
CA VAL A 67 6.23 2.21 -1.36
C VAL A 67 5.47 1.76 -0.11
N LEU A 68 6.15 1.62 1.03
CA LEU A 68 5.50 1.25 2.29
C LEU A 68 4.45 2.28 2.71
N ALA A 69 4.74 3.57 2.55
CA ALA A 69 3.80 4.65 2.86
C ALA A 69 2.58 4.63 1.92
N GLY A 70 2.80 4.46 0.61
CA GLY A 70 1.74 4.38 -0.39
C GLY A 70 0.79 3.21 -0.14
N LEU A 71 1.34 2.00 0.04
CA LEU A 71 0.56 0.80 0.35
C LEU A 71 -0.17 0.91 1.68
N ALA A 72 0.44 1.49 2.71
CA ALA A 72 -0.22 1.71 4.00
C ALA A 72 -1.44 2.63 3.85
N GLY A 73 -1.32 3.71 3.07
CA GLY A 73 -2.41 4.64 2.79
C GLY A 73 -3.55 3.99 2.00
N ALA A 74 -3.24 3.40 0.85
CA ALA A 74 -4.24 2.75 0.00
C ALA A 74 -4.92 1.56 0.71
N GLY A 75 -4.14 0.76 1.45
CA GLY A 75 -4.67 -0.35 2.26
C GLY A 75 -5.57 0.11 3.40
N HIS A 76 -5.27 1.26 4.03
CA HIS A 76 -6.17 1.86 5.02
C HIS A 76 -7.50 2.27 4.41
N GLY A 77 -7.46 2.99 3.27
CA GLY A 77 -8.66 3.40 2.53
C GLY A 77 -9.54 2.21 2.16
N TRP A 78 -8.95 1.16 1.58
CA TRP A 78 -9.67 -0.06 1.23
C TRP A 78 -10.34 -0.72 2.45
N ARG A 79 -9.62 -0.90 3.56
CA ARG A 79 -10.19 -1.52 4.76
C ARG A 79 -11.42 -0.77 5.26
N ARG A 80 -11.39 0.57 5.23
CA ARG A 80 -12.53 1.40 5.66
C ARG A 80 -13.73 1.21 4.74
N GLU A 81 -13.55 1.39 3.43
CA GLU A 81 -14.67 1.30 2.49
C GLU A 81 -15.24 -0.12 2.40
N GLN A 82 -14.39 -1.16 2.54
CA GLN A 82 -14.85 -2.54 2.66
C GLN A 82 -15.70 -2.74 3.92
N ALA A 83 -15.27 -2.22 5.08
CA ALA A 83 -16.03 -2.34 6.32
C ALA A 83 -17.38 -1.61 6.23
N LEU A 84 -17.41 -0.42 5.61
CA LEU A 84 -18.64 0.35 5.37
C LEU A 84 -19.58 -0.36 4.40
N ALA A 85 -19.07 -0.95 3.31
CA ALA A 85 -19.87 -1.75 2.38
C ALA A 85 -20.52 -2.95 3.09
N LEU A 86 -19.75 -3.73 3.86
CA LEU A 86 -20.28 -4.85 4.64
C LEU A 86 -21.32 -4.40 5.68
N GLN A 87 -21.12 -3.24 6.30
CA GLN A 87 -22.12 -2.69 7.23
C GLN A 87 -23.42 -2.31 6.51
N ARG A 88 -23.34 -1.72 5.31
CA ARG A 88 -24.52 -1.42 4.46
C ARG A 88 -25.26 -2.69 4.04
N GLU A 89 -24.54 -3.80 3.91
CA GLU A 89 -25.09 -5.15 3.69
C GLU A 89 -25.58 -5.83 4.98
N ALA A 90 -25.75 -5.08 6.07
CA ALA A 90 -26.20 -5.55 7.38
C ALA A 90 -25.31 -6.63 8.04
N VAL A 91 -24.05 -6.75 7.62
CA VAL A 91 -23.08 -7.64 8.29
C VAL A 91 -22.72 -7.04 9.65
N SER A 92 -22.88 -7.84 10.71
CA SER A 92 -22.58 -7.36 12.07
C SER A 92 -21.10 -7.01 12.27
N ILE A 93 -20.82 -6.01 13.11
CA ILE A 93 -19.45 -5.59 13.46
C ILE A 93 -18.61 -6.78 13.98
N ASN A 94 -19.21 -7.71 14.74
CA ASN A 94 -18.50 -8.89 15.22
C ASN A 94 -18.05 -9.81 14.06
N ARG A 95 -18.90 -9.96 13.03
CA ARG A 95 -18.55 -10.75 11.85
C ARG A 95 -17.50 -10.06 11.00
N ILE A 96 -17.60 -8.74 10.83
CA ILE A 96 -16.56 -7.94 10.13
C ILE A 96 -15.21 -8.06 10.86
N ALA A 97 -15.20 -7.91 12.19
CA ALA A 97 -13.99 -8.04 13.00
C ALA A 97 -13.32 -9.41 12.83
N ALA A 98 -14.11 -10.48 12.84
CA ALA A 98 -13.63 -11.84 12.59
C ALA A 98 -13.05 -12.01 11.17
N LEU A 99 -13.74 -11.47 10.14
CA LEU A 99 -13.26 -11.50 8.75
C LEU A 99 -11.93 -10.76 8.58
N PHE A 100 -11.77 -9.63 9.26
CA PHE A 100 -10.58 -8.78 9.17
C PHE A 100 -9.44 -9.28 10.09
N GLY A 101 -9.69 -10.29 10.94
CA GLY A 101 -8.71 -10.77 11.92
C GLY A 101 -8.35 -9.73 12.99
N VAL A 102 -9.27 -8.82 13.32
CA VAL A 102 -9.06 -7.74 14.29
C VAL A 102 -10.13 -7.72 15.37
N THR A 103 -9.93 -6.90 16.40
CA THR A 103 -10.92 -6.75 17.48
C THR A 103 -12.14 -5.95 17.02
N ARG A 104 -13.27 -6.14 17.71
CA ARG A 104 -14.48 -5.32 17.54
C ARG A 104 -14.18 -3.82 17.68
N GLN A 105 -13.37 -3.44 18.67
CA GLN A 105 -13.01 -2.05 18.92
C GLN A 105 -12.30 -1.43 17.72
N ARG A 106 -11.43 -2.18 17.05
CA ARG A 106 -10.70 -1.69 15.87
C ARG A 106 -11.63 -1.44 14.68
N ILE A 107 -12.63 -2.30 14.45
CA ILE A 107 -13.66 -2.04 13.43
C ILE A 107 -14.54 -0.86 13.82
N SER A 108 -14.95 -0.76 15.09
CA SER A 108 -15.74 0.39 15.56
C SER A 108 -15.00 1.73 15.41
N ALA A 109 -13.67 1.74 15.58
CA ALA A 109 -12.86 2.93 15.34
C ALA A 109 -12.79 3.25 13.84
N LEU A 110 -12.52 2.24 13.02
CA LEU A 110 -12.43 2.36 11.57
C LEU A 110 -13.71 2.90 10.92
N LEU A 111 -14.89 2.57 11.46
CA LEU A 111 -16.20 3.03 10.96
C LEU A 111 -16.59 4.44 11.46
N LYS A 112 -15.83 5.03 12.39
CA LYS A 112 -16.09 6.37 12.96
C LYS A 112 -15.20 7.46 12.37
N GLU A 113 -14.10 7.07 11.73
CA GLU A 113 -13.24 7.96 10.93
C GLU A 113 -13.97 8.45 9.69
#